data_AF-A0A314ULM3-F1
#
_entry.id   AF-A0A314ULM3-F1
#
_cell.length_a   1.000
_cell.length_b   1.000
_cell.length_c   1.000
_cell.angle_alpha   90.00
_cell.angle_beta   90.00
_cell.angle_gamma   90.00
#
_symmetry.space_group_name_H-M   'P 1'
#
loop_
_entity.id
_entity.type
_entity.pdbx_description
1 polymer ?
#
loop_
_entity_poly.entity_id
_entity_poly.type
_entity_poly.pdbx_seq_one_letter_code
_entity_poly.pdbx_strand_id
1 'polypeptide(L)'
;MERARRLANRAFVKRLVSEAKQFSQNETVLSSSTSPVLYTPSRYVSSLSPCSFMRTSSRSDSLPGKNVSHNVGYGTGTQTRSISVDALKNSDTFPRRHNSATPDEQTKMAELCGFGSLDSLIDATVPKSIRLESMKFTKFDEGLTESQMLEHMQYLASKNKIFKSFIGMGYYNTYVPPVILRNIMENPAWYTQYTPYQAEISQGGLSLCSISRP
;
A
#
# COMPACT_ATOMS: atom_id res chain seq x y z
N MET A 1 -9.93 39.63 -31.57
CA MET A 1 -9.00 39.43 -30.43
C MET A 1 -8.75 37.95 -30.10
N GLU A 2 -9.75 37.07 -30.12
CA GLU A 2 -9.54 35.63 -29.81
C GLU A 2 -8.64 34.87 -30.81
N ARG A 3 -8.71 35.19 -32.10
CA ARG A 3 -7.85 34.56 -33.12
C ARG A 3 -6.37 34.84 -32.88
N ALA A 4 -6.03 36.05 -32.43
CA ALA A 4 -4.68 36.45 -32.06
C ALA A 4 -4.20 35.72 -30.77
N ARG A 5 -5.08 35.59 -29.76
CA ARG A 5 -4.79 34.79 -28.55
C ARG A 5 -4.52 33.31 -28.87
N ARG A 6 -5.32 32.69 -29.73
CA ARG A 6 -5.10 31.28 -30.12
C ARG A 6 -3.79 31.09 -30.89
N LEU A 7 -3.42 32.03 -31.76
CA LEU A 7 -2.15 31.99 -32.48
C LEU A 7 -0.94 32.18 -31.54
N ALA A 8 -1.05 33.10 -30.57
CA ALA A 8 -0.02 33.33 -29.56
C ALA A 8 0.18 32.09 -28.66
N ASN A 9 -0.90 31.50 -28.15
CA ASN A 9 -0.83 30.29 -27.32
C ASN A 9 -0.27 29.10 -28.10
N ARG A 10 -0.63 28.95 -29.38
CA ARG A 10 -0.11 27.89 -30.25
C ARG A 10 1.40 28.04 -30.50
N ALA A 11 1.90 29.27 -30.66
CA ALA A 11 3.33 29.51 -30.81
C ALA A 11 4.09 29.20 -29.51
N PHE A 12 3.51 29.55 -28.36
CA PHE A 12 4.08 29.28 -27.03
C PHE A 12 4.18 27.78 -26.73
N VAL A 13 3.12 27.02 -26.99
CA VAL A 13 3.10 25.56 -26.80
C VAL A 13 4.12 24.88 -27.71
N LYS A 14 4.25 25.31 -28.97
CA LYS A 14 5.26 24.76 -29.89
C LYS A 14 6.68 24.98 -29.38
N ARG A 15 6.96 26.15 -28.79
CA ARG A 15 8.27 26.47 -28.21
C ARG A 15 8.59 25.59 -27.00
N LEU A 16 7.63 25.39 -26.09
CA LEU A 16 7.79 24.51 -24.94
C LEU A 16 8.03 23.05 -25.35
N VAL A 17 7.33 22.56 -26.37
CA VAL A 17 7.53 21.21 -26.90
C VAL A 17 8.92 21.07 -27.55
N SER A 18 9.41 22.10 -28.24
CA SER A 18 10.78 22.08 -28.77
C SER A 18 11.85 22.15 -27.69
N GLU A 19 11.66 22.94 -26.63
CA GLU A 19 12.58 23.03 -25.48
C GLU A 19 12.63 21.71 -24.71
N ALA A 20 11.49 21.06 -24.48
CA ALA A 20 11.44 19.73 -23.85
C ALA A 20 12.22 18.67 -24.68
N LYS A 21 12.15 18.76 -26.01
CA LYS A 21 12.89 17.86 -26.91
C LYS A 21 14.40 18.11 -26.88
N GLN A 22 14.83 19.37 -26.74
CA GLN A 22 16.25 19.73 -26.60
C GLN A 22 16.82 19.33 -25.23
N PHE A 23 16.03 19.43 -24.16
CA PHE A 23 16.44 19.00 -22.82
C PHE A 23 16.72 17.49 -22.76
N SER A 24 15.93 16.69 -23.48
CA SER A 24 16.15 15.23 -23.57
C SER A 24 17.45 14.84 -24.31
N GLN A 25 18.02 15.73 -25.14
CA GLN A 25 19.27 15.47 -25.88
C GLN A 25 20.52 15.92 -25.13
N ASN A 26 20.39 16.87 -24.19
CA ASN A 26 21.52 17.40 -23.42
C ASN A 26 21.82 16.64 -22.12
N GLU A 27 20.91 15.79 -21.62
CA GLU A 27 21.16 14.96 -20.43
C GLU A 27 22.22 13.85 -20.65
N THR A 28 22.68 13.60 -21.89
CA THR A 28 23.77 12.65 -22.14
C THR A 28 25.19 13.19 -21.88
N VAL A 29 25.38 14.46 -21.48
CA VAL A 29 26.74 15.07 -21.41
C VAL A 29 27.13 15.70 -20.06
N LEU A 30 26.22 15.87 -19.09
CA LEU A 30 26.57 16.45 -17.78
C LEU A 30 26.10 15.60 -16.58
N SER A 31 26.66 14.40 -16.45
CA SER A 31 26.63 13.62 -15.20
C SER A 31 28.01 13.63 -14.55
N SER A 32 28.44 14.79 -14.05
CA SER A 32 29.58 14.86 -13.12
C SER A 32 29.38 16.00 -12.13
N SER A 33 29.50 15.65 -10.85
CA SER A 33 29.58 16.49 -9.64
C SER A 33 28.28 17.12 -9.12
N THR A 34 27.63 16.46 -8.15
CA THR A 34 27.41 17.01 -6.79
C THR A 34 26.89 15.92 -5.83
N SER A 35 27.59 15.74 -4.71
CA SER A 35 27.36 14.70 -3.69
C SER A 35 26.16 15.00 -2.77
N PRO A 36 25.38 14.01 -2.29
CA PRO A 36 24.37 14.22 -1.26
C PRO A 36 24.89 13.91 0.16
N VAL A 37 24.47 14.74 1.12
CA VAL A 37 24.70 14.61 2.57
C VAL A 37 23.86 13.44 3.10
N LEU A 38 24.51 12.49 3.78
CA LEU A 38 23.89 11.31 4.39
C LEU A 38 23.45 11.63 5.83
N TYR A 39 22.16 11.41 6.13
CA TYR A 39 21.64 11.32 7.50
C TYR A 39 21.38 9.85 7.83
N THR A 40 22.17 9.28 8.73
CA THR A 40 22.01 7.90 9.23
C THR A 40 21.31 7.91 10.59
N PRO A 41 20.17 7.22 10.79
CA PRO A 41 19.66 7.00 12.13
C PRO A 41 20.45 5.85 12.79
N SER A 42 21.08 6.16 13.92
CA SER A 42 21.70 5.19 14.82
C SER A 42 20.63 4.23 15.35
N ARG A 43 20.62 2.99 14.87
CA ARG A 43 19.91 1.90 15.55
C ARG A 43 20.86 1.33 16.60
N TYR A 44 20.65 1.72 17.86
CA TYR A 44 21.13 0.96 19.01
C TYR A 44 20.49 -0.44 18.95
N VAL A 45 21.31 -1.45 18.64
CA VAL A 45 20.97 -2.86 18.88
C VAL A 45 21.23 -3.09 20.36
N SER A 46 20.17 -3.12 21.17
CA SER A 46 20.24 -3.55 22.56
C SER A 46 20.52 -5.07 22.58
N SER A 47 21.75 -5.42 22.97
CA SER A 47 22.14 -6.79 23.29
C SER A 47 21.43 -7.21 24.59
N LEU A 48 20.45 -8.11 24.49
CA LEU A 48 19.91 -8.79 25.67
C LEU A 48 21.01 -9.72 26.22
N SER A 49 21.55 -9.36 27.39
CA SER A 49 22.41 -10.22 28.20
C SER A 49 21.66 -11.50 28.64
N PRO A 50 22.33 -12.66 28.74
CA PRO A 50 21.69 -13.87 29.26
C PRO A 50 21.55 -13.74 30.79
N CYS A 51 20.32 -13.70 31.30
CA CYS A 51 20.07 -13.87 32.72
C CYS A 51 20.30 -15.34 33.10
N SER A 52 21.32 -15.57 33.94
CA SER A 52 21.63 -16.86 34.54
C SER A 52 20.45 -17.38 35.37
N PHE A 53 20.11 -18.63 35.11
CA PHE A 53 19.06 -19.40 35.75
C PHE A 53 19.43 -19.69 37.22
N MET A 54 18.56 -19.32 38.18
CA MET A 54 18.53 -19.91 39.52
C MET A 54 17.24 -20.72 39.63
N ARG A 55 17.37 -22.05 39.59
CA ARG A 55 16.26 -23.00 39.80
C ARG A 55 16.34 -23.52 41.23
N THR A 56 15.40 -23.13 42.08
CA THR A 56 15.08 -23.89 43.28
C THR A 56 14.02 -24.95 42.93
N SER A 57 14.16 -26.12 43.53
CA SER A 57 13.39 -27.33 43.24
C SER A 57 11.98 -27.28 43.83
N SER A 58 11.01 -27.97 43.21
CA SER A 58 10.36 -29.16 43.81
C SER A 58 9.16 -29.67 42.99
N ARG A 59 8.99 -31.02 43.03
CA ARG A 59 7.80 -31.85 42.73
C ARG A 59 7.50 -32.14 41.25
N SER A 60 7.92 -33.29 40.72
CA SER A 60 7.35 -34.65 40.83
C SER A 60 6.14 -34.89 39.93
N ASP A 61 6.34 -35.53 38.78
CA ASP A 61 5.55 -36.72 38.43
C ASP A 61 6.20 -37.58 37.34
N SER A 62 5.73 -38.81 37.29
CA SER A 62 6.31 -40.07 36.81
C SER A 62 6.26 -40.33 35.27
N LEU A 63 7.43 -40.77 34.74
CA LEU A 63 7.81 -41.78 33.70
C LEU A 63 6.75 -42.43 32.74
N PRO A 64 7.13 -43.18 31.65
CA PRO A 64 8.48 -43.46 31.09
C PRO A 64 8.65 -43.37 29.55
N GLY A 65 9.91 -43.23 29.12
CA GLY A 65 10.47 -44.11 28.07
C GLY A 65 10.69 -43.54 26.67
N LYS A 66 11.93 -43.09 26.39
CA LYS A 66 12.83 -43.72 25.39
C LYS A 66 14.19 -43.00 25.33
N ASN A 67 15.21 -43.78 25.66
CA ASN A 67 16.61 -43.75 25.23
C ASN A 67 17.43 -42.46 25.40
N VAL A 68 18.22 -42.50 26.47
CA VAL A 68 19.47 -41.78 26.68
C VAL A 68 20.46 -42.14 25.57
N SER A 69 21.05 -41.13 24.93
CA SER A 69 22.45 -41.19 24.54
C SER A 69 23.17 -40.02 25.19
N HIS A 70 24.08 -40.36 26.08
CA HIS A 70 25.00 -39.44 26.73
C HIS A 70 25.84 -38.72 25.68
N ASN A 71 25.96 -37.40 25.79
CA ASN A 71 27.21 -36.72 25.47
C ASN A 71 27.37 -35.54 26.43
N VAL A 72 28.15 -35.76 27.49
CA VAL A 72 28.60 -34.71 28.41
C VAL A 72 29.80 -34.07 27.73
N GLY A 73 29.60 -32.91 27.11
CA GLY A 73 30.65 -32.08 26.54
C GLY A 73 30.38 -30.62 26.87
N TYR A 74 31.23 -30.03 27.70
CA TYR A 74 31.30 -28.58 27.89
C TYR A 74 31.72 -27.95 26.57
N GLY A 75 30.75 -27.43 25.82
CA GLY A 75 30.97 -26.68 24.60
C GLY A 75 30.04 -25.48 24.60
N THR A 76 30.59 -24.31 24.31
CA THR A 76 29.87 -23.09 23.94
C THR A 76 29.06 -23.34 22.66
N GLY A 77 27.97 -24.09 22.80
CA GLY A 77 27.06 -24.38 21.71
C GLY A 77 26.23 -23.14 21.42
N THR A 78 26.58 -22.43 20.36
CA THR A 78 25.68 -21.50 19.68
C THR A 78 24.43 -22.28 19.30
N GLN A 79 23.37 -22.15 20.11
CA GLN A 79 22.08 -22.73 19.80
C GLN A 79 21.47 -21.94 18.63
N THR A 80 21.78 -22.36 17.41
CA THR A 80 21.12 -21.86 16.21
C THR A 80 19.68 -22.38 16.22
N ARG A 81 18.71 -21.52 16.54
CA ARG A 81 17.29 -21.82 16.35
C ARG A 81 17.02 -21.89 14.84
N SER A 82 16.48 -23.00 14.37
CA SER A 82 15.98 -23.11 13.00
C SER A 82 14.71 -22.27 12.87
N ILE A 83 14.81 -21.14 12.17
CA ILE A 83 13.66 -20.31 11.82
C ILE A 83 13.12 -20.82 10.48
N SER A 84 11.82 -21.09 10.40
CA SER A 84 11.18 -21.47 9.15
C SER A 84 11.13 -20.26 8.20
N VAL A 85 11.37 -20.50 6.90
CA VAL A 85 11.31 -19.45 5.88
C VAL A 85 9.92 -18.83 5.79
N ASP A 86 8.86 -19.60 6.10
CA ASP A 86 7.49 -19.10 6.17
C ASP A 86 7.29 -18.04 7.26
N ALA A 87 8.03 -18.11 8.38
CA ALA A 87 7.96 -17.11 9.43
C ALA A 87 8.55 -15.75 9.00
N LEU A 88 9.32 -15.71 7.91
CA LEU A 88 9.89 -14.49 7.34
C LEU A 88 9.00 -13.86 6.26
N LYS A 89 7.89 -14.52 5.88
CA LYS A 89 6.95 -13.96 4.91
C LYS A 89 6.29 -12.70 5.45
N ASN A 90 6.01 -11.76 4.56
CA ASN A 90 5.33 -10.52 4.90
C ASN A 90 3.94 -10.82 5.50
N SER A 91 3.72 -10.38 6.74
CA SER A 91 2.44 -10.53 7.43
C SER A 91 1.38 -9.53 6.96
N ASP A 92 1.82 -8.49 6.25
CA ASP A 92 1.02 -7.38 5.75
C ASP A 92 0.36 -7.71 4.39
N THR A 93 -0.78 -8.41 4.43
CA THR A 93 -1.56 -8.76 3.23
C THR A 93 -2.80 -7.88 3.08
N PHE A 94 -2.92 -7.18 1.95
CA PHE A 94 -4.07 -6.32 1.62
C PHE A 94 -5.40 -7.09 1.48
N PRO A 95 -5.47 -8.26 0.80
CA PRO A 95 -6.75 -8.97 0.61
C PRO A 95 -7.44 -9.32 1.93
N ARG A 96 -6.68 -9.60 2.98
CA ARG A 96 -7.20 -9.89 4.32
C ARG A 96 -7.86 -8.68 4.99
N ARG A 97 -7.40 -7.46 4.69
CA ARG A 97 -7.98 -6.22 5.23
C ARG A 97 -9.12 -5.67 4.38
N HIS A 98 -9.05 -5.90 3.07
CA HIS A 98 -10.07 -5.48 2.13
C HIS A 98 -11.30 -6.39 2.16
N ASN A 99 -11.10 -7.72 2.18
CA ASN A 99 -12.19 -8.69 2.25
C ASN A 99 -12.49 -9.01 3.71
N SER A 100 -13.65 -8.56 4.20
CA SER A 100 -14.04 -8.75 5.61
C SER A 100 -14.37 -10.20 5.96
N ALA A 101 -14.85 -10.98 5.00
CA ALA A 101 -15.29 -12.36 5.24
C ALA A 101 -14.12 -13.33 5.35
N THR A 102 -14.04 -14.05 6.46
CA THR A 102 -13.09 -15.15 6.65
C THR A 102 -13.46 -16.36 5.79
N PRO A 103 -12.50 -17.25 5.45
CA PRO A 103 -12.80 -18.46 4.67
C PRO A 103 -13.91 -19.34 5.28
N ASP A 104 -13.96 -19.40 6.61
CA ASP A 104 -14.99 -20.15 7.33
C ASP A 104 -16.37 -19.50 7.19
N GLU A 105 -16.45 -18.16 7.25
CA GLU A 105 -17.69 -17.42 7.00
C GLU A 105 -18.13 -17.51 5.54
N GLN A 106 -17.20 -17.49 4.59
CA GLN A 106 -17.48 -17.67 3.17
C GLN A 106 -18.14 -19.04 2.91
N THR A 107 -17.64 -20.09 3.56
CA THR A 107 -18.19 -21.44 3.45
C THR A 107 -19.59 -21.51 4.04
N LYS A 108 -19.80 -20.95 5.24
CA LYS A 108 -21.14 -20.88 5.88
C LYS A 108 -22.15 -20.09 5.04
N MET A 109 -21.74 -18.96 4.45
CA MET A 109 -22.61 -18.18 3.57
C MET A 109 -22.97 -18.95 2.29
N ALA A 110 -22.04 -19.72 1.73
CA ALA A 110 -22.31 -20.57 0.57
C ALA A 110 -23.31 -21.69 0.91
N GLU A 111 -23.14 -22.33 2.08
CA GLU A 111 -24.06 -23.37 2.58
C GLU A 111 -25.47 -22.82 2.79
N LEU A 112 -25.62 -21.60 3.33
CA LEU A 112 -26.91 -20.92 3.45
C LEU A 112 -27.58 -20.65 2.10
N CYS A 113 -26.78 -20.42 1.04
CA CYS A 113 -27.29 -20.29 -0.33
C CYS A 113 -27.60 -21.64 -1.00
N GLY A 114 -27.34 -22.78 -0.33
CA GLY A 114 -27.56 -24.12 -0.85
C GLY A 114 -26.40 -24.73 -1.64
N PHE A 115 -25.20 -24.13 -1.56
CA PHE A 115 -24.00 -24.61 -2.27
C PHE A 115 -22.93 -25.10 -1.29
N GLY A 116 -22.24 -26.19 -1.64
CA GLY A 116 -21.19 -26.77 -0.78
C GLY A 116 -19.85 -26.03 -0.78
N SER A 117 -19.65 -25.06 -1.69
CA SER A 117 -18.44 -24.25 -1.76
C SER A 117 -18.68 -22.93 -2.49
N LEU A 118 -17.77 -21.97 -2.29
CA LEU A 118 -17.79 -20.69 -3.02
C LEU A 118 -17.63 -20.91 -4.54
N ASP A 119 -16.78 -21.85 -4.96
CA ASP A 119 -16.57 -22.16 -6.38
C ASP A 119 -17.87 -22.67 -7.05
N SER A 120 -18.64 -23.50 -6.35
CA SER A 120 -19.92 -24.01 -6.84
C SER A 120 -20.96 -22.91 -7.03
N LEU A 121 -20.98 -21.92 -6.12
CA LEU A 121 -21.82 -20.74 -6.24
C LEU A 121 -21.45 -19.88 -7.47
N ILE A 122 -20.15 -19.71 -7.73
CA ILE A 122 -19.65 -18.94 -8.90
C ILE A 122 -20.01 -19.67 -10.19
N ASP A 123 -19.85 -20.99 -10.24
CA ASP A 123 -20.18 -21.83 -11.40
C ASP A 123 -21.68 -21.76 -11.77
N ALA A 124 -22.55 -21.65 -10.78
CA ALA A 124 -23.99 -21.50 -10.99
C ALA A 124 -24.39 -20.08 -11.44
N THR A 125 -23.63 -19.06 -11.03
CA THR A 125 -23.97 -17.65 -11.28
C THR A 125 -23.44 -17.15 -12.64
N VAL A 126 -22.23 -17.54 -13.02
CA VAL A 126 -21.55 -17.03 -14.22
C VAL A 126 -21.48 -18.11 -15.29
N PRO A 127 -22.07 -17.90 -16.48
CA PRO A 127 -21.98 -18.85 -17.58
C PRO A 127 -20.53 -19.12 -17.99
N LYS A 128 -20.20 -20.40 -18.21
CA LYS A 128 -18.84 -20.84 -18.60
C LYS A 128 -18.35 -20.20 -19.90
N SER A 129 -19.25 -19.81 -20.80
CA SER A 129 -18.91 -19.20 -22.10
C SER A 129 -18.23 -17.84 -22.00
N ILE A 130 -18.45 -17.10 -20.91
CA ILE A 130 -17.85 -15.76 -20.69
C ILE A 130 -16.78 -15.78 -19.58
N ARG A 131 -16.51 -16.94 -18.98
CA ARG A 131 -15.57 -17.08 -17.87
C ARG A 131 -14.15 -17.27 -18.41
N LEU A 132 -13.20 -16.56 -17.82
CA LEU A 132 -11.78 -16.75 -18.07
C LEU A 132 -11.31 -18.10 -17.47
N GLU A 133 -10.57 -18.89 -18.25
CA GLU A 133 -10.06 -20.20 -17.82
C GLU A 133 -9.02 -20.11 -16.70
N SER A 134 -8.25 -19.02 -16.66
CA SER A 134 -7.28 -18.74 -15.60
C SER A 134 -7.28 -17.26 -15.26
N MET A 135 -7.37 -16.94 -13.98
CA MET A 135 -7.24 -15.57 -13.45
C MET A 135 -5.77 -15.17 -13.23
N LYS A 136 -4.82 -15.94 -13.77
CA LYS A 136 -3.39 -15.69 -13.61
C LYS A 136 -2.91 -14.66 -14.61
N PHE A 137 -2.44 -13.53 -14.11
CA PHE A 137 -1.81 -12.49 -14.92
C PHE A 137 -0.29 -12.61 -14.78
N THR A 138 0.39 -12.93 -15.88
CA THR A 138 1.86 -13.13 -15.92
C THR A 138 2.68 -11.96 -15.37
N LYS A 139 2.11 -10.75 -15.28
CA LYS A 139 2.77 -9.54 -14.79
C LYS A 139 2.26 -9.05 -13.42
N PHE A 140 1.12 -9.54 -12.94
CA PHE A 140 0.44 -9.01 -11.75
C PHE A 140 -0.01 -10.08 -10.73
N ASP A 141 0.44 -11.33 -10.90
CA ASP A 141 0.07 -12.44 -10.02
C ASP A 141 0.58 -12.27 -8.58
N GLU A 142 1.73 -11.64 -8.40
CA GLU A 142 2.28 -11.35 -7.08
C GLU A 142 1.92 -9.91 -6.67
N GLY A 143 0.84 -9.79 -5.89
CA GLY A 143 0.46 -8.52 -5.30
C GLY A 143 1.52 -7.99 -4.32
N LEU A 144 1.76 -6.68 -4.36
CA LEU A 144 2.63 -6.01 -3.38
C LEU A 144 1.94 -5.99 -2.01
N THR A 145 2.74 -6.00 -0.94
CA THR A 145 2.24 -5.67 0.41
C THR A 145 1.87 -4.19 0.47
N GLU A 146 1.06 -3.76 1.44
CA GLU A 146 0.69 -2.33 1.54
C GLU A 146 1.91 -1.43 1.73
N SER A 147 2.83 -1.86 2.59
CA SER A 147 4.15 -1.24 2.79
C SER A 147 4.95 -1.09 1.48
N GLN A 148 5.08 -2.17 0.70
CA GLN A 148 5.79 -2.14 -0.59
C GLN A 148 5.07 -1.26 -1.62
N MET A 149 3.73 -1.26 -1.63
CA MET A 149 2.94 -0.42 -2.51
C MET A 149 3.17 1.07 -2.21
N LEU A 150 3.22 1.46 -0.93
CA LEU A 150 3.50 2.84 -0.54
C LEU A 150 4.90 3.29 -0.98
N GLU A 151 5.92 2.45 -0.78
CA GLU A 151 7.29 2.73 -1.24
C GLU A 151 7.35 2.85 -2.77
N HIS A 152 6.70 1.92 -3.48
CA HIS A 152 6.63 1.95 -4.94
C HIS A 152 5.93 3.22 -5.46
N MET A 153 4.83 3.64 -4.84
CA MET A 153 4.13 4.88 -5.20
C MET A 153 4.98 6.12 -4.91
N GLN A 154 5.72 6.16 -3.81
CA GLN A 154 6.67 7.24 -3.52
C GLN A 154 7.80 7.31 -4.55
N TYR A 155 8.34 6.14 -4.94
CA TYR A 155 9.33 6.05 -6.00
C TYR A 155 8.79 6.59 -7.34
N LEU A 156 7.57 6.22 -7.73
CA LEU A 156 6.94 6.76 -8.95
C LEU A 156 6.71 8.27 -8.85
N ALA A 157 6.22 8.76 -7.70
CA ALA A 157 6.01 10.18 -7.47
C ALA A 157 7.31 10.99 -7.55
N SER A 158 8.44 10.43 -7.14
CA SER A 158 9.76 11.09 -7.18
C SER A 158 10.24 11.42 -8.60
N LYS A 159 9.71 10.73 -9.61
CA LYS A 159 10.04 11.00 -11.03
C LYS A 159 9.37 12.27 -11.56
N ASN A 160 8.35 12.77 -10.87
CA ASN A 160 7.62 13.98 -11.28
C ASN A 160 8.41 15.24 -10.89
N LYS A 161 8.62 16.15 -11.84
CA LYS A 161 9.27 17.44 -11.60
C LYS A 161 8.21 18.51 -11.28
N ILE A 162 8.25 19.06 -10.06
CA ILE A 162 7.31 20.09 -9.60
C ILE A 162 7.83 21.48 -10.02
N PHE A 163 7.16 22.09 -11.00
CA PHE A 163 7.48 23.44 -11.49
C PHE A 163 6.43 24.46 -11.03
N LYS A 164 6.82 25.74 -11.01
CA LYS A 164 5.86 26.85 -10.90
C LYS A 164 5.19 27.06 -12.26
N SER A 165 4.05 26.43 -12.46
CA SER A 165 3.31 26.47 -13.72
C SER A 165 2.48 27.74 -13.85
N PHE A 166 2.83 28.59 -14.83
CA PHE A 166 2.06 29.79 -15.20
C PHE A 166 1.41 29.66 -16.60
N ILE A 167 1.17 28.43 -17.06
CA ILE A 167 0.59 28.14 -18.37
C ILE A 167 -0.86 28.67 -18.48
N GLY A 168 -1.62 28.63 -17.36
CA GLY A 168 -3.04 28.97 -17.32
C GLY A 168 -3.91 27.87 -17.92
N MET A 169 -4.95 28.25 -18.67
CA MET A 169 -5.92 27.34 -19.34
C MET A 169 -6.87 26.58 -18.39
N GLY A 170 -7.37 27.25 -17.35
CA GLY A 170 -8.41 26.71 -16.47
C GLY A 170 -7.90 26.03 -15.19
N TYR A 171 -6.59 25.81 -15.08
CA TYR A 171 -5.94 25.36 -13.84
C TYR A 171 -4.98 26.43 -13.34
N TYR A 172 -5.16 26.80 -12.08
CA TYR A 172 -4.35 27.80 -11.40
C TYR A 172 -3.87 27.23 -10.08
N ASN A 173 -2.60 27.46 -9.74
CA ASN A 173 -2.07 26.99 -8.47
C ASN A 173 -2.72 27.76 -7.32
N THR A 174 -3.10 27.06 -6.25
CA THR A 174 -3.77 27.64 -5.09
C THR A 174 -3.15 27.13 -3.80
N TYR A 175 -3.11 28.00 -2.80
CA TYR A 175 -2.76 27.57 -1.45
C TYR A 175 -3.97 26.89 -0.81
N VAL A 176 -3.89 25.58 -0.57
CA VAL A 176 -4.93 24.83 0.15
C VAL A 176 -4.66 24.95 1.65
N PRO A 177 -5.58 25.52 2.45
CA PRO A 177 -5.41 25.62 3.89
C PRO A 177 -5.20 24.23 4.52
N PRO A 178 -4.16 24.04 5.36
CA PRO A 178 -3.87 22.74 5.97
C PRO A 178 -5.02 22.17 6.80
N VAL A 179 -5.86 23.03 7.37
CA VAL A 179 -7.04 22.64 8.14
C VAL A 179 -8.07 21.93 7.27
N ILE A 180 -8.28 22.39 6.03
CA ILE A 180 -9.21 21.76 5.08
C ILE A 180 -8.63 20.44 4.58
N LEU A 181 -7.33 20.43 4.27
CA LEU A 181 -6.64 19.24 3.78
C LEU A 181 -6.76 18.07 4.78
N ARG A 182 -6.43 18.29 6.06
CA ARG A 182 -6.47 17.22 7.07
C ARG A 182 -7.88 16.84 7.51
N ASN A 183 -8.77 17.82 7.71
CA ASN A 183 -10.07 17.54 8.34
C ASN A 183 -11.16 17.11 7.35
N ILE A 184 -11.01 17.47 6.07
CA ILE A 184 -11.99 17.15 5.02
C ILE A 184 -11.39 16.18 4.01
N MET A 185 -10.29 16.51 3.34
CA MET A 185 -9.78 15.68 2.23
C MET A 185 -9.20 14.34 2.68
N GLU A 186 -8.46 14.32 3.79
CA GLU A 186 -7.85 13.10 4.32
C GLU A 186 -8.77 12.30 5.26
N ASN A 187 -9.94 12.83 5.60
CA ASN A 187 -10.87 12.22 6.55
C ASN A 187 -11.90 11.32 5.85
N PRO A 188 -11.92 10.00 6.13
CA PRO A 188 -12.84 9.05 5.49
C PRO A 188 -14.31 9.38 5.72
N ALA A 189 -14.66 10.07 6.81
CA ALA A 189 -16.05 10.47 7.05
C ALA A 189 -16.61 11.38 5.94
N TRP A 190 -15.77 12.09 5.20
CA TRP A 190 -16.21 13.04 4.16
C TRP A 190 -16.23 12.46 2.75
N TYR A 191 -15.28 11.61 2.38
CA TYR A 191 -15.16 11.10 1.01
C TYR A 191 -15.72 9.68 0.80
N THR A 192 -16.10 8.97 1.87
CA THR A 192 -16.73 7.63 1.73
C THR A 192 -18.23 7.70 1.52
N GLN A 193 -18.86 8.82 1.86
CA GLN A 193 -20.28 9.03 1.62
C GLN A 193 -20.57 9.17 0.12
N TYR A 194 -21.65 8.54 -0.34
CA TYR A 194 -22.12 8.67 -1.71
C TYR A 194 -23.16 9.80 -1.84
N THR A 195 -23.87 9.85 -2.96
CA THR A 195 -24.97 10.79 -3.18
C THR A 195 -25.96 10.77 -2.01
N PRO A 196 -26.28 11.93 -1.40
CA PRO A 196 -27.11 12.01 -0.21
C PRO A 196 -28.60 11.82 -0.55
N TYR A 197 -29.00 10.59 -0.83
CA TYR A 197 -30.41 10.24 -1.08
C TYR A 197 -31.26 10.34 0.20
N GLN A 198 -30.65 10.14 1.37
CA GLN A 198 -31.31 10.24 2.67
C GLN A 198 -30.97 11.59 3.32
N ALA A 199 -31.84 12.58 3.12
CA ALA A 199 -31.57 13.97 3.53
C ALA A 199 -31.42 14.15 5.06
N GLU A 200 -32.04 13.29 5.86
CA GLU A 200 -32.03 13.37 7.33
C GLU A 200 -30.65 13.07 7.96
N ILE A 201 -29.92 12.11 7.40
CA ILE A 201 -28.59 11.71 7.90
C ILE A 201 -27.42 12.40 7.17
N SER A 202 -27.71 13.14 6.10
CA SER A 202 -26.68 13.74 5.23
C SER A 202 -26.72 15.27 5.17
N GLN A 203 -27.31 15.92 6.18
CA GLN A 203 -27.46 17.38 6.21
C GLN A 203 -26.13 18.14 6.11
N GLY A 204 -25.04 17.62 6.66
CA GLY A 204 -23.71 18.25 6.59
C GLY A 204 -23.16 18.39 5.16
N GLY A 205 -23.37 17.37 4.31
CA GLY A 205 -22.95 17.43 2.90
C GLY A 205 -23.88 18.29 2.05
N LEU A 206 -25.19 18.24 2.33
CA LEU A 206 -26.18 19.05 1.64
C LEU A 206 -26.02 20.55 1.93
N SER A 207 -25.75 20.92 3.19
CA SER A 207 -25.53 22.31 3.57
C SER A 207 -24.30 22.89 2.87
N LEU A 208 -23.21 22.13 2.79
CA LEU A 208 -22.00 22.54 2.05
C LEU A 208 -22.28 22.82 0.57
N CYS A 209 -23.02 21.93 -0.10
CA CYS A 209 -23.39 22.11 -1.50
C CYS A 209 -24.37 23.28 -1.70
N SER A 210 -25.32 23.45 -0.78
CA SER A 210 -26.33 24.51 -0.85
C SER A 210 -25.75 25.91 -0.67
N ILE A 211 -24.69 26.08 0.11
CA ILE A 211 -24.02 27.37 0.33
C ILE A 211 -23.38 27.93 -0.96
N SER A 212 -23.17 27.10 -1.98
CA SER A 212 -22.59 27.51 -3.26
C SER A 212 -23.57 28.12 -4.26
N ARG A 213 -24.87 28.17 -3.94
CA ARG A 213 -25.87 28.85 -4.78
C ARG A 213 -25.98 30.33 -4.36
N PRO A 214 -25.72 31.28 -5.26
CA PRO A 214 -25.94 32.71 -5.00
C PRO A 214 -27.42 33.05 -4.84
#